data_AF-D1BCE8-F1
#
_entry.id   AF-D1BCE8-F1
#
_cell.length_a   1.000
_cell.length_b   1.000
_cell.length_c   1.000
_cell.angle_alpha   90.00
_cell.angle_beta   90.00
_cell.angle_gamma   90.00
#
_symmetry.space_group_name_H-M   'P 1'
#
loop_
_entity.id
_entity.type
_entity.pdbx_description
1 polymer ?
#
loop_
_entity_poly.entity_id
_entity_poly.type
_entity_poly.pdbx_seq_one_letter_code
_entity_poly.pdbx_strand_id
1 'polypeptide(L)'
;MPDLRTTAARRADGARTPSTRGGAGTTVLAVLVTGALAACSSDDEGLDTTPGGQVAYACALAEQIGDEHPAPEDWGTAIGADAEPGAVAASALAALLGGATGFAHPDHPELAEPAADIVRSVQRMDLAGIEDGLTGVRAACVDVDGTPPEDLGQAGQVAYACDLARHVTDERGEVSTWGGVAEDPAWTETMAAAALVGAFTGGPVPGAEDLGDASADVVAGVSRADAEQVQAGLEDLVGSCPS
;
A
#
# COMPACT_ATOMS: atom_id res chain seq x y z
N MET A 1 38.78 -17.27 -23.36
CA MET A 1 37.61 -18.08 -23.78
C MET A 1 37.71 -19.45 -23.11
N PRO A 2 36.99 -19.69 -22.01
CA PRO A 2 36.79 -21.04 -21.47
C PRO A 2 35.36 -21.53 -21.69
N ASP A 3 35.26 -22.78 -22.15
CA ASP A 3 34.06 -23.59 -22.34
C ASP A 3 33.22 -23.74 -21.06
N LEU A 4 31.93 -23.38 -21.13
CA LEU A 4 30.93 -23.74 -20.13
C LEU A 4 30.11 -24.93 -20.63
N ARG A 5 30.44 -26.10 -20.06
CA ARG A 5 29.75 -27.37 -20.28
C ARG A 5 28.35 -27.35 -19.65
N THR A 6 27.37 -27.62 -20.50
CA THR A 6 25.98 -27.92 -20.20
C THR A 6 25.88 -29.15 -19.28
N THR A 7 25.25 -29.01 -18.12
CA THR A 7 24.87 -30.16 -17.27
C THR A 7 23.37 -30.14 -17.08
N ALA A 8 22.69 -31.05 -17.77
CA ALA A 8 21.27 -31.33 -17.59
C ALA A 8 21.07 -32.25 -16.37
N ALA A 9 20.21 -31.85 -15.44
CA ALA A 9 19.69 -32.70 -14.36
C ALA A 9 18.16 -32.63 -14.40
N ARG A 10 17.48 -33.63 -14.97
CA ARG A 10 16.99 -34.88 -14.37
C ARG A 10 15.72 -34.68 -13.51
N ARG A 11 14.60 -35.06 -14.12
CA ARG A 11 13.26 -35.27 -13.53
C ARG A 11 13.31 -36.01 -12.20
N ALA A 12 12.49 -35.58 -11.25
CA ALA A 12 11.95 -36.42 -10.19
C ALA A 12 10.42 -36.32 -10.22
N ASP A 13 9.79 -37.37 -10.73
CA ASP A 13 8.37 -37.68 -10.54
C ASP A 13 8.13 -38.00 -9.06
N GLY A 14 7.26 -37.24 -8.40
CA GLY A 14 6.95 -37.39 -6.98
C GLY A 14 5.45 -37.48 -6.71
N ALA A 15 4.97 -38.72 -6.61
CA ALA A 15 3.86 -39.21 -5.80
C ALA A 15 2.53 -38.41 -5.71
N ARG A 16 1.48 -38.99 -6.33
CA ARG A 16 0.07 -38.74 -6.02
C ARG A 16 -0.28 -39.31 -4.64
N THR A 17 -0.83 -38.50 -3.74
CA THR A 17 -1.52 -38.94 -2.53
C THR A 17 -3.03 -39.11 -2.78
N PRO A 18 -3.66 -40.12 -2.15
CA PRO A 18 -5.06 -40.48 -2.39
C PRO A 18 -6.06 -39.56 -1.68
N SER A 19 -7.16 -39.35 -2.38
CA SER A 19 -8.41 -38.72 -1.96
C SER A 19 -9.05 -39.42 -0.76
N THR A 20 -9.29 -38.68 0.32
CA THR A 20 -10.18 -39.06 1.42
C THR A 20 -11.53 -38.38 1.23
N ARG A 21 -12.53 -39.19 0.83
CA ARG A 21 -13.96 -38.89 0.94
C ARG A 21 -14.43 -39.09 2.38
N GLY A 22 -15.22 -38.16 2.89
CA GLY A 22 -16.04 -38.30 4.09
C GLY A 22 -16.32 -36.91 4.68
N GLY A 23 -17.53 -36.50 5.01
CA GLY A 23 -18.83 -37.14 4.98
C GLY A 23 -19.87 -36.06 5.24
N ALA A 24 -21.09 -36.32 4.77
CA ALA A 24 -22.25 -35.46 4.92
C ALA A 24 -22.61 -35.26 6.40
N GLY A 25 -23.01 -34.03 6.73
CA GLY A 25 -23.49 -33.64 8.05
C GLY A 25 -24.34 -32.38 7.97
N THR A 26 -25.42 -32.44 7.21
CA THR A 26 -26.42 -31.37 7.06
C THR A 26 -27.20 -31.22 8.37
N THR A 27 -26.97 -30.13 9.10
CA THR A 27 -27.88 -29.68 10.17
C THR A 27 -28.31 -28.25 9.85
N VAL A 28 -29.49 -28.12 9.25
CA VAL A 28 -30.14 -26.82 8.99
C VAL A 28 -30.87 -26.44 10.28
N LEU A 29 -30.32 -25.48 11.02
CA LEU A 29 -31.05 -24.78 12.09
C LEU A 29 -31.44 -23.40 11.56
N ALA A 30 -32.67 -23.29 11.09
CA ALA A 30 -33.26 -22.03 10.68
C ALA A 30 -33.67 -21.23 11.94
N VAL A 31 -32.83 -20.27 12.34
CA VAL A 31 -33.20 -19.25 13.32
C VAL A 31 -33.61 -18.00 12.55
N LEU A 32 -34.92 -17.79 12.45
CA LEU A 32 -35.54 -16.54 12.01
C LEU A 32 -35.35 -15.49 13.12
N VAL A 33 -34.27 -14.72 13.05
CA VAL A 33 -34.13 -13.46 13.81
C VAL A 33 -34.66 -12.33 12.93
N THR A 34 -35.95 -12.03 13.06
CA THR A 34 -36.57 -10.82 12.51
C THR A 34 -36.24 -9.66 13.45
N GLY A 35 -34.97 -9.23 13.44
CA GLY A 35 -34.51 -8.03 14.12
C GLY A 35 -34.40 -6.91 13.09
N ALA A 36 -35.36 -6.00 13.11
CA ALA A 36 -35.26 -4.74 12.37
C ALA A 36 -34.13 -3.90 12.97
N LEU A 37 -32.90 -4.14 12.53
CA LEU A 37 -31.86 -3.14 12.52
C LEU A 37 -31.99 -2.43 11.19
N ALA A 38 -32.60 -1.25 11.21
CA ALA A 38 -32.25 -0.20 10.29
C ALA A 38 -30.78 0.14 10.57
N ALA A 39 -29.87 -0.70 10.07
CA ALA A 39 -28.51 -0.27 9.80
C ALA A 39 -28.67 0.81 8.74
N CYS A 40 -28.25 2.02 9.10
CA CYS A 40 -28.06 3.13 8.20
C CYS A 40 -27.49 2.58 6.89
N SER A 41 -28.10 2.94 5.77
CA SER A 41 -27.41 2.86 4.50
C SER A 41 -26.11 3.64 4.69
N SER A 42 -25.03 2.93 4.93
CA SER A 42 -23.71 3.34 4.46
C SER A 42 -23.89 3.41 2.96
N ASP A 43 -24.37 4.56 2.50
CA ASP A 43 -24.11 5.00 1.14
C ASP A 43 -22.62 4.73 0.90
N ASP A 44 -22.28 4.15 -0.25
CA ASP A 44 -20.91 3.97 -0.76
C ASP A 44 -20.22 5.35 -0.91
N GLU A 45 -20.09 6.10 0.17
CA GLU A 45 -19.21 7.23 0.28
C GLU A 45 -17.82 6.60 0.38
N GLY A 46 -17.12 6.56 -0.75
CA GLY A 46 -15.76 6.06 -0.83
C GLY A 46 -14.85 6.66 0.23
N LEU A 47 -13.70 6.05 0.45
CA LEU A 47 -12.75 6.49 1.45
C LEU A 47 -12.29 7.94 1.15
N ASP A 48 -12.03 8.73 2.20
CA ASP A 48 -11.62 10.13 2.02
C ASP A 48 -10.20 10.21 1.43
N THR A 49 -10.15 10.38 0.10
CA THR A 49 -8.93 10.57 -0.68
C THR A 49 -8.62 12.04 -0.94
N THR A 50 -9.31 12.98 -0.28
CA THR A 50 -8.94 14.40 -0.37
C THR A 50 -7.56 14.63 0.25
N PRO A 51 -6.87 15.74 -0.03
CA PRO A 51 -5.56 16.01 0.57
C PRO A 51 -5.56 15.94 2.11
N GLY A 52 -6.61 16.45 2.76
CA GLY A 52 -6.78 16.33 4.22
C GLY A 52 -7.01 14.88 4.66
N GLY A 53 -7.85 14.14 3.95
CA GLY A 53 -8.10 12.72 4.19
C GLY A 53 -6.84 11.85 4.07
N GLN A 54 -6.00 12.11 3.07
CA GLN A 54 -4.71 11.43 2.87
C GLN A 54 -3.75 11.67 4.03
N VAL A 55 -3.65 12.91 4.52
CA VAL A 55 -2.82 13.25 5.69
C VAL A 55 -3.37 12.59 6.95
N ALA A 56 -4.69 12.63 7.16
CA ALA A 56 -5.34 11.97 8.30
C ALA A 56 -5.12 10.44 8.27
N TYR A 57 -5.23 9.81 7.09
CA TYR A 57 -4.95 8.40 6.89
C TYR A 57 -3.49 8.06 7.21
N ALA A 58 -2.54 8.86 6.70
CA ALA A 58 -1.12 8.68 7.00
C ALA A 58 -0.84 8.82 8.50
N CYS A 59 -1.42 9.81 9.18
CA CYS A 59 -1.26 9.96 10.62
C CYS A 59 -1.80 8.77 11.41
N ALA A 60 -2.94 8.21 11.00
CA ALA A 60 -3.50 7.03 11.64
C ALA A 60 -2.67 5.76 11.39
N LEU A 61 -2.09 5.60 10.18
CA LEU A 61 -1.09 4.56 9.93
C LEU A 61 0.15 4.72 10.83
N ALA A 62 0.60 5.95 11.09
CA ALA A 62 1.75 6.21 11.96
C ALA A 62 1.52 5.68 13.38
N GLU A 63 0.34 5.96 13.93
CA GLU A 63 -0.08 5.48 15.25
C GLU A 63 -0.22 3.95 15.25
N GLN A 64 -0.88 3.37 14.24
CA GLN A 64 -1.00 1.91 14.13
C GLN A 64 0.35 1.21 14.10
N ILE A 65 1.33 1.73 13.33
CA ILE A 65 2.69 1.17 13.31
C ILE A 65 3.31 1.25 14.71
N GLY A 66 3.12 2.36 15.43
CA GLY A 66 3.58 2.52 16.80
C GLY A 66 2.97 1.52 17.78
N ASP A 67 1.71 1.13 17.58
CA ASP A 67 0.97 0.22 18.47
C ASP A 67 1.22 -1.26 18.13
N GLU A 68 1.21 -1.62 16.86
CA GLU A 68 1.29 -3.01 16.39
C GLU A 68 2.73 -3.46 16.05
N HIS A 69 3.59 -2.51 15.69
CA HIS A 69 4.96 -2.75 15.22
C HIS A 69 5.99 -1.80 15.88
N PRO A 70 6.01 -1.68 17.22
CA PRO A 70 6.67 -0.58 17.94
C PRO A 70 8.18 -0.46 17.74
N ALA A 71 8.86 -1.54 17.33
CA ALA A 71 10.31 -1.60 17.24
C ALA A 71 10.74 -2.02 15.83
N PRO A 72 11.07 -1.05 14.94
CA PRO A 72 11.59 -1.35 13.62
C PRO A 72 12.83 -2.25 13.62
N GLU A 73 13.64 -2.19 14.67
CA GLU A 73 14.80 -3.06 14.88
C GLU A 73 14.47 -4.56 15.01
N ASP A 74 13.23 -4.89 15.37
CA ASP A 74 12.73 -6.27 15.47
C ASP A 74 12.09 -6.77 14.17
N TRP A 75 11.97 -5.92 13.13
CA TRP A 75 11.41 -6.33 11.84
C TRP A 75 12.33 -7.32 11.15
N GLY A 76 11.83 -8.51 10.82
CA GLY A 76 12.63 -9.58 10.22
C GLY A 76 13.19 -9.20 8.84
N THR A 77 12.41 -8.54 8.00
CA THR A 77 12.81 -8.11 6.66
C THR A 77 12.03 -6.86 6.26
N ALA A 78 12.70 -5.82 5.74
CA ALA A 78 12.03 -4.59 5.31
C ALA A 78 11.68 -4.57 3.80
N ILE A 79 12.32 -5.43 3.01
CA ILE A 79 12.22 -5.46 1.54
C ILE A 79 12.18 -6.91 1.05
N GLY A 80 11.30 -7.18 0.10
CA GLY A 80 11.10 -8.46 -0.57
C GLY A 80 9.72 -9.06 -0.26
N ALA A 81 9.48 -10.26 -0.80
CA ALA A 81 8.20 -10.96 -0.65
C ALA A 81 7.82 -11.24 0.82
N ASP A 82 8.82 -11.32 1.70
CA ASP A 82 8.66 -11.54 3.15
C ASP A 82 8.81 -10.23 3.95
N ALA A 83 8.61 -9.07 3.33
CA ALA A 83 8.65 -7.79 4.04
C ALA A 83 7.64 -7.75 5.19
N GLU A 84 8.07 -7.28 6.35
CA GLU A 84 7.23 -7.14 7.53
C GLU A 84 6.10 -6.14 7.27
N PRO A 85 4.88 -6.38 7.81
CA PRO A 85 3.75 -5.46 7.64
C PRO A 85 4.06 -4.02 8.07
N GLY A 86 4.84 -3.85 9.16
CA GLY A 86 5.29 -2.53 9.61
C GLY A 86 6.14 -1.79 8.57
N ALA A 87 6.97 -2.48 7.80
CA ALA A 87 7.80 -1.88 6.75
C ALA A 87 6.98 -1.46 5.52
N VAL A 88 5.97 -2.27 5.16
CA VAL A 88 4.99 -1.93 4.11
C VAL A 88 4.20 -0.68 4.51
N ALA A 89 3.63 -0.69 5.71
CA ALA A 89 2.85 0.43 6.23
C ALA A 89 3.69 1.71 6.36
N ALA A 90 4.93 1.63 6.85
CA ALA A 90 5.83 2.77 6.95
C ALA A 90 6.17 3.37 5.57
N SER A 91 6.36 2.51 4.56
CA SER A 91 6.62 2.96 3.19
C SER A 91 5.40 3.62 2.55
N ALA A 92 4.21 3.06 2.77
CA ALA A 92 2.94 3.62 2.32
C ALA A 92 2.64 4.98 2.96
N LEU A 93 2.81 5.08 4.27
CA LEU A 93 2.73 6.33 5.03
C LEU A 93 3.69 7.39 4.46
N ALA A 94 4.95 7.02 4.24
CA ALA A 94 5.94 7.94 3.74
C ALA A 94 5.63 8.40 2.31
N ALA A 95 5.08 7.52 1.48
CA ALA A 95 4.61 7.85 0.14
C ALA A 95 3.41 8.81 0.17
N LEU A 96 2.40 8.57 1.01
CA LEU A 96 1.25 9.48 1.20
C LEU A 96 1.68 10.90 1.57
N LEU A 97 2.71 11.02 2.41
CA LEU A 97 3.26 12.29 2.86
C LEU A 97 4.28 12.92 1.89
N GLY A 98 4.42 12.38 0.68
CA GLY A 98 5.29 12.92 -0.36
C GLY A 98 6.77 12.58 -0.20
N GLY A 99 7.15 11.74 0.76
CA GLY A 99 8.54 11.36 1.01
C GLY A 99 9.23 10.67 -0.18
N ALA A 100 8.46 10.02 -1.06
CA ALA A 100 8.99 9.35 -2.25
C ALA A 100 9.16 10.28 -3.46
N THR A 101 8.39 11.37 -3.54
CA THR A 101 8.32 12.28 -4.69
C THR A 101 8.95 13.65 -4.41
N GLY A 102 9.14 13.98 -3.14
CA GLY A 102 9.58 15.31 -2.69
C GLY A 102 8.45 16.33 -2.64
N PHE A 103 7.20 15.92 -2.83
CA PHE A 103 6.03 16.79 -2.66
C PHE A 103 5.83 17.13 -1.18
N ALA A 104 5.55 18.40 -0.89
CA ALA A 104 5.18 18.83 0.45
C ALA A 104 3.71 19.25 0.46
N HIS A 105 2.91 18.65 1.34
CA HIS A 105 1.51 19.02 1.52
C HIS A 105 1.40 20.50 1.93
N PRO A 106 0.66 21.35 1.20
CA PRO A 106 0.64 22.79 1.47
C PRO A 106 0.21 23.18 2.89
N ASP A 107 -0.73 22.42 3.45
CA ASP A 107 -1.28 22.67 4.79
C ASP A 107 -0.48 21.98 5.90
N HIS A 108 0.39 21.03 5.55
CA HIS A 108 1.23 20.25 6.47
C HIS A 108 2.66 20.03 5.96
N PRO A 109 3.41 21.10 5.59
CA PRO A 109 4.73 20.96 4.98
C PRO A 109 5.76 20.34 5.93
N GLU A 110 5.55 20.41 7.25
CA GLU A 110 6.39 19.80 8.28
C GLU A 110 6.43 18.26 8.21
N LEU A 111 5.46 17.61 7.57
CA LEU A 111 5.41 16.16 7.41
C LEU A 111 6.37 15.64 6.33
N ALA A 112 6.78 16.49 5.38
CA ALA A 112 7.54 16.07 4.20
C ALA A 112 8.95 15.55 4.55
N GLU A 113 9.68 16.24 5.43
CA GLU A 113 11.04 15.85 5.83
C GLU A 113 11.08 14.50 6.58
N PRO A 114 10.30 14.28 7.66
CA PRO A 114 10.32 12.99 8.35
C PRO A 114 9.81 11.84 7.46
N ALA A 115 8.85 12.09 6.54
CA ALA A 115 8.45 11.11 5.54
C ALA A 115 9.59 10.77 4.57
N ALA A 116 10.33 11.76 4.08
CA ALA A 116 11.51 11.54 3.24
C ALA A 116 12.63 10.79 3.99
N ASP A 117 12.81 11.03 5.29
CA ASP A 117 13.73 10.27 6.14
C ASP A 117 13.34 8.79 6.20
N ILE A 118 12.05 8.46 6.32
CA ILE A 118 11.56 7.07 6.28
C ILE A 118 11.93 6.41 4.95
N VAL A 119 11.60 7.05 3.81
CA VAL A 119 11.92 6.49 2.47
C VAL A 119 13.42 6.23 2.33
N ARG A 120 14.25 7.23 2.66
CA ARG A 120 15.71 7.11 2.60
C ARG A 120 16.23 6.00 3.51
N SER A 121 15.57 5.75 4.63
CA SER A 121 15.99 4.76 5.61
C SER A 121 15.55 3.35 5.20
N VAL A 122 14.35 3.17 4.67
CA VAL A 122 13.90 1.91 4.02
C VAL A 122 14.88 1.50 2.92
N GLN A 123 15.24 2.42 2.01
CA GLN A 123 16.18 2.13 0.91
C GLN A 123 17.58 1.74 1.39
N ARG A 124 18.00 2.22 2.56
CA ARG A 124 19.29 1.91 3.18
C ARG A 124 19.23 0.75 4.17
N MET A 125 18.04 0.19 4.41
CA MET A 125 17.78 -0.77 5.49
C MET A 125 18.25 -0.24 6.86
N ASP A 126 18.02 1.06 7.10
CA ASP A 126 18.40 1.80 8.31
C ASP A 126 17.19 1.85 9.27
N LEU A 127 17.02 0.81 10.08
CA LEU A 127 15.82 0.65 10.94
C LEU A 127 15.70 1.75 12.00
N ALA A 128 16.83 2.23 12.54
CA ALA A 128 16.84 3.37 13.45
C ALA A 128 16.37 4.65 12.77
N GLY A 129 16.80 4.88 11.52
CA GLY A 129 16.31 6.01 10.72
C GLY A 129 14.81 5.93 10.40
N ILE A 130 14.24 4.73 10.26
CA ILE A 130 12.79 4.54 10.13
C ILE A 130 12.08 4.92 11.44
N GLU A 131 12.58 4.48 12.59
CA GLU A 131 12.01 4.81 13.90
C GLU A 131 12.02 6.31 14.18
N ASP A 132 13.15 6.98 13.89
CA ASP A 132 13.29 8.43 14.02
C ASP A 132 12.29 9.16 13.13
N GLY A 133 12.15 8.72 11.87
CA GLY A 133 11.19 9.27 10.92
C GLY A 133 9.73 9.09 11.36
N LEU A 134 9.35 7.89 11.81
CA LEU A 134 8.01 7.60 12.36
C LEU A 134 7.71 8.44 13.60
N THR A 135 8.70 8.66 14.46
CA THR A 135 8.57 9.55 15.62
C THR A 135 8.37 11.00 15.19
N GLY A 136 9.08 11.46 14.17
CA GLY A 136 8.90 12.79 13.57
C GLY A 136 7.50 12.97 12.99
N VAL A 137 7.00 12.00 12.22
CA VAL A 137 5.63 12.04 11.67
C VAL A 137 4.59 12.08 12.78
N ARG A 138 4.65 11.18 13.76
CA ARG A 138 3.69 11.15 14.88
C ARG A 138 3.66 12.47 15.67
N ALA A 139 4.83 13.07 15.90
CA ALA A 139 4.91 14.37 16.57
C ALA A 139 4.25 15.50 15.77
N ALA A 140 4.34 15.46 14.43
CA ALA A 140 3.70 16.43 13.55
C ALA A 140 2.19 16.17 13.37
N CYS A 141 1.72 14.94 13.61
CA CYS A 141 0.32 14.55 13.47
C CYS A 141 -0.60 15.01 14.61
N VAL A 142 -0.08 15.57 15.71
CA VAL A 142 -0.87 15.91 16.91
C VAL A 142 -2.01 16.89 16.63
N ASP A 143 -1.83 17.79 15.67
CA ASP A 143 -2.80 18.84 15.33
C ASP A 143 -3.50 18.59 13.97
N VAL A 144 -3.40 17.38 13.43
CA VAL A 144 -4.08 17.02 12.17
C VAL A 144 -5.54 16.69 12.46
N ASP A 145 -6.44 17.47 11.89
CA ASP A 145 -7.87 17.19 11.92
C ASP A 145 -8.24 16.12 10.87
N GLY A 146 -9.14 15.21 11.21
CA GLY A 146 -9.65 14.20 10.29
C GLY A 146 -10.22 13.00 11.03
N THR A 147 -11.10 12.25 10.36
CA THR A 147 -11.53 10.94 10.84
C THR A 147 -10.85 9.90 9.98
N PRO A 148 -9.84 9.17 10.49
CA PRO A 148 -9.27 8.09 9.71
C PRO A 148 -10.31 6.99 9.50
N PRO A 149 -10.17 6.18 8.44
CA PRO A 149 -11.04 5.03 8.26
C PRO A 149 -10.88 4.03 9.41
N GLU A 150 -11.94 3.25 9.63
CA GLU A 150 -11.99 2.28 10.74
C GLU A 150 -11.03 1.10 10.54
N ASP A 151 -10.72 0.72 9.29
CA ASP A 151 -9.81 -0.37 8.96
C ASP A 151 -8.52 0.17 8.35
N LEU A 152 -7.43 0.07 9.12
CA LEU A 152 -6.06 0.35 8.67
C LEU A 152 -5.26 -0.94 8.45
N GLY A 153 -5.88 -2.10 8.65
CA GLY A 153 -5.29 -3.38 8.36
C GLY A 153 -5.09 -3.57 6.85
N GLN A 154 -4.56 -4.73 6.49
CA GLN A 154 -4.23 -5.04 5.11
C GLN A 154 -5.41 -4.86 4.12
N ALA A 155 -6.62 -5.28 4.52
CA ALA A 155 -7.81 -5.13 3.68
C ALA A 155 -8.19 -3.65 3.50
N GLY A 156 -8.17 -2.87 4.58
CA GLY A 156 -8.37 -1.43 4.56
C GLY A 156 -7.34 -0.69 3.70
N GLN A 157 -6.05 -1.06 3.78
CA GLN A 157 -5.00 -0.49 2.94
C GLN A 157 -5.21 -0.77 1.46
N VAL A 158 -5.63 -1.98 1.09
CA VAL A 158 -5.99 -2.32 -0.29
C VAL A 158 -7.21 -1.51 -0.77
N ALA A 159 -8.24 -1.39 0.07
CA ALA A 159 -9.42 -0.60 -0.25
C ALA A 159 -9.05 0.89 -0.46
N TYR A 160 -8.24 1.46 0.42
CA TYR A 160 -7.77 2.84 0.30
C TYR A 160 -6.88 3.04 -0.93
N ALA A 161 -5.99 2.10 -1.23
CA ALA A 161 -5.19 2.13 -2.46
C ALA A 161 -6.05 2.18 -3.72
N CYS A 162 -7.11 1.37 -3.74
CA CYS A 162 -8.05 1.32 -4.86
C CYS A 162 -8.85 2.61 -5.03
N ASP A 163 -9.38 3.17 -3.94
CA ASP A 163 -10.08 4.44 -3.99
C ASP A 163 -9.15 5.58 -4.37
N LEU A 164 -7.90 5.58 -3.89
CA LEU A 164 -6.90 6.57 -4.26
C LEU A 164 -6.50 6.46 -5.74
N ALA A 165 -6.31 5.25 -6.28
CA ALA A 165 -6.00 5.07 -7.70
C ALA A 165 -7.16 5.51 -8.61
N ARG A 166 -8.41 5.24 -8.21
CA ARG A 166 -9.62 5.77 -8.90
C ARG A 166 -9.66 7.29 -8.83
N HIS A 167 -9.45 7.86 -7.65
CA HIS A 167 -9.39 9.31 -7.45
C HIS A 167 -8.37 9.98 -8.38
N VAL A 168 -7.15 9.43 -8.47
CA VAL A 168 -6.12 9.94 -9.40
C VAL A 168 -6.63 9.89 -10.83
N THR A 169 -7.16 8.74 -11.27
CA THR A 169 -7.64 8.56 -12.65
C THR A 169 -8.78 9.50 -13.02
N ASP A 170 -9.75 9.66 -12.10
CA ASP A 170 -10.98 10.43 -12.34
C ASP A 170 -10.75 11.94 -12.21
N GLU A 171 -9.97 12.39 -11.22
CA GLU A 171 -9.82 13.81 -10.88
C GLU A 171 -8.54 14.45 -11.46
N ARG A 172 -7.46 13.69 -11.64
CA ARG A 172 -6.19 14.21 -12.20
C ARG A 172 -6.13 14.05 -13.72
N GLY A 173 -6.86 13.11 -14.29
CA GLY A 173 -6.85 12.81 -15.72
C GLY A 173 -5.53 12.17 -16.19
N GLU A 174 -5.25 12.26 -17.49
CA GLU A 174 -4.08 11.58 -18.09
C GLU A 174 -2.74 12.09 -17.52
N VAL A 175 -1.81 11.16 -17.24
CA VAL A 175 -0.48 11.46 -16.67
C VAL A 175 0.31 12.49 -17.49
N SER A 176 0.11 12.50 -18.82
CA SER A 176 0.79 13.45 -19.72
C SER A 176 0.43 14.92 -19.49
N THR A 177 -0.63 15.18 -18.71
CA THR A 177 -1.14 16.52 -18.39
C THR A 177 -0.66 17.04 -17.03
N TRP A 178 -0.07 16.18 -16.20
CA TRP A 178 0.38 16.52 -14.85
C TRP A 178 1.61 17.43 -14.87
N GLY A 179 1.82 18.16 -13.77
CA GLY A 179 3.05 18.92 -13.53
C GLY A 179 4.27 18.05 -13.23
N GLY A 180 5.36 18.67 -12.75
CA GLY A 180 6.56 17.95 -12.34
C GLY A 180 6.33 17.04 -11.12
N VAL A 181 7.17 16.01 -10.95
CA VAL A 181 7.05 14.97 -9.88
C VAL A 181 6.92 15.54 -8.47
N ALA A 182 7.62 16.63 -8.16
CA ALA A 182 7.58 17.29 -6.85
C ALA A 182 6.61 18.49 -6.78
N GLU A 183 5.92 18.80 -7.89
CA GLU A 183 5.06 19.98 -8.03
C GLU A 183 3.58 19.61 -8.06
N ASP A 184 3.26 18.45 -8.64
CA ASP A 184 1.88 17.98 -8.80
C ASP A 184 1.56 16.84 -7.82
N PRO A 185 0.50 16.97 -7.00
CA PRO A 185 0.11 15.94 -6.04
C PRO A 185 -0.21 14.58 -6.68
N ALA A 186 -0.59 14.54 -7.97
CA ALA A 186 -0.94 13.30 -8.66
C ALA A 186 0.18 12.25 -8.60
N TRP A 187 1.46 12.68 -8.63
CA TRP A 187 2.61 11.79 -8.50
C TRP A 187 2.70 11.14 -7.13
N THR A 188 2.43 11.91 -6.07
CA THR A 188 2.43 11.44 -4.69
C THR A 188 1.28 10.48 -4.44
N GLU A 189 0.08 10.82 -4.89
CA GLU A 189 -1.12 9.99 -4.76
C GLU A 189 -0.95 8.65 -5.48
N THR A 190 -0.39 8.68 -6.69
CA THR A 190 -0.05 7.49 -7.48
C THR A 190 0.98 6.60 -6.77
N MET A 191 2.05 7.19 -6.25
CA MET A 191 3.06 6.46 -5.49
C MET A 191 2.51 5.87 -4.20
N ALA A 192 1.62 6.60 -3.51
CA ALA A 192 0.96 6.15 -2.30
C ALA A 192 0.05 4.94 -2.55
N ALA A 193 -0.78 4.99 -3.60
CA ALA A 193 -1.65 3.88 -3.98
C ALA A 193 -0.82 2.60 -4.24
N ALA A 194 0.28 2.72 -4.99
CA ALA A 194 1.17 1.59 -5.24
C ALA A 194 1.89 1.09 -3.97
N ALA A 195 2.32 2.00 -3.10
CA ALA A 195 3.02 1.65 -1.87
C ALA A 195 2.11 0.94 -0.85
N LEU A 196 0.83 1.30 -0.78
CA LEU A 196 -0.18 0.66 0.09
C LEU A 196 -0.40 -0.82 -0.22
N VAL A 197 -0.15 -1.25 -1.45
CA VAL A 197 -0.20 -2.68 -1.83
C VAL A 197 1.17 -3.36 -1.87
N GLY A 198 2.20 -2.69 -1.32
CA GLY A 198 3.52 -3.26 -1.08
C GLY A 198 4.53 -3.12 -2.23
N ALA A 199 4.22 -2.36 -3.28
CA ALA A 199 5.14 -2.23 -4.43
C ALA A 199 6.48 -1.60 -4.05
N PHE A 200 6.50 -0.70 -3.06
CA PHE A 200 7.72 0.00 -2.65
C PHE A 200 8.71 -0.91 -1.91
N THR A 201 8.20 -1.88 -1.15
CA THR A 201 9.01 -2.87 -0.43
C THR A 201 9.20 -4.14 -1.25
N GLY A 202 8.46 -4.35 -2.34
CA GLY A 202 8.48 -5.61 -3.09
C GLY A 202 7.83 -6.77 -2.35
N GLY A 203 7.03 -6.47 -1.32
CA GLY A 203 6.23 -7.43 -0.54
C GLY A 203 4.77 -7.31 -0.93
N PRO A 204 4.31 -7.97 -2.00
CA PRO A 204 2.92 -7.87 -2.42
C PRO A 204 2.01 -8.37 -1.30
N VAL A 205 0.91 -7.66 -1.09
CA VAL A 205 -0.16 -8.01 -0.16
C VAL A 205 -0.70 -9.42 -0.49
N PRO A 206 -0.63 -10.40 0.43
CA PRO A 206 -1.26 -11.70 0.24
C PRO A 206 -2.71 -11.63 -0.28
N GLY A 207 -3.00 -12.35 -1.38
CA GLY A 207 -4.33 -12.37 -2.00
C GLY A 207 -4.65 -11.17 -2.90
N ALA A 208 -3.66 -10.30 -3.14
CA ALA A 208 -3.75 -9.15 -4.04
C ALA A 208 -2.56 -9.13 -5.03
N GLU A 209 -2.15 -10.30 -5.51
CA GLU A 209 -0.96 -10.45 -6.37
C GLU A 209 -1.06 -9.63 -7.66
N ASP A 210 -2.24 -9.58 -8.28
CA ASP A 210 -2.48 -8.78 -9.50
C ASP A 210 -2.31 -7.26 -9.24
N LEU A 211 -2.70 -6.78 -8.06
CA LEU A 211 -2.47 -5.38 -7.65
C LEU A 211 -0.97 -5.11 -7.47
N GLY A 212 -0.22 -6.10 -6.98
CA GLY A 212 1.23 -6.02 -6.77
C GLY A 212 2.00 -5.80 -8.07
N ASP A 213 1.68 -6.54 -9.12
CA ASP A 213 2.32 -6.41 -10.43
C ASP A 213 2.03 -5.03 -11.07
N ALA A 214 0.76 -4.61 -11.09
CA ALA A 214 0.36 -3.30 -11.62
C ALA A 214 1.03 -2.15 -10.84
N SER A 215 1.10 -2.27 -9.52
CA SER A 215 1.73 -1.26 -8.66
C SER A 215 3.25 -1.22 -8.80
N ALA A 216 3.90 -2.35 -9.08
CA ALA A 216 5.32 -2.38 -9.41
C ALA A 216 5.61 -1.61 -10.70
N ASP A 217 4.74 -1.73 -11.71
CA ASP A 217 4.84 -0.95 -12.95
C ASP A 217 4.65 0.55 -12.71
N VAL A 218 3.71 0.93 -11.85
CA VAL A 218 3.54 2.33 -11.40
C VAL A 218 4.83 2.86 -10.78
N VAL A 219 5.39 2.19 -9.76
CA VAL A 219 6.63 2.63 -9.09
C VAL A 219 7.79 2.72 -10.08
N ALA A 220 7.91 1.76 -10.99
CA ALA A 220 8.96 1.73 -11.99
C ALA A 220 8.82 2.84 -13.04
N GLY A 221 7.58 3.21 -13.39
CA GLY A 221 7.25 4.34 -14.26
C GLY A 221 7.57 5.69 -13.60
N VAL A 222 7.11 5.91 -12.36
CA VAL A 222 7.40 7.15 -11.60
C VAL A 222 8.90 7.35 -11.43
N SER A 223 9.63 6.29 -11.07
CA SER A 223 11.09 6.34 -10.91
C SER A 223 11.84 6.73 -12.19
N ARG A 224 11.23 6.50 -13.36
CA ARG A 224 11.77 6.84 -14.69
C ARG A 224 11.15 8.11 -15.29
N ALA A 225 10.20 8.73 -14.60
CA ALA A 225 9.34 9.78 -15.15
C ALA A 225 8.71 9.38 -16.50
N ASP A 226 8.31 8.12 -16.61
CA ASP A 226 7.70 7.54 -17.81
C ASP A 226 6.18 7.60 -17.70
N ALA A 227 5.59 8.65 -18.28
CA ALA A 227 4.15 8.91 -18.20
C ALA A 227 3.30 7.78 -18.80
N GLU A 228 3.77 7.14 -19.88
CA GLU A 228 3.03 6.04 -20.52
C GLU A 228 3.00 4.80 -19.61
N GLN A 229 4.13 4.46 -18.99
CA GLN A 229 4.17 3.34 -18.05
C GLN A 229 3.36 3.61 -16.78
N VAL A 230 3.38 4.84 -16.26
CA VAL A 230 2.56 5.21 -15.09
C VAL A 230 1.08 5.12 -15.43
N GLN A 231 0.67 5.63 -16.59
CA GLN A 231 -0.72 5.56 -17.04
C GLN A 231 -1.19 4.11 -17.17
N ALA A 232 -0.40 3.26 -17.83
CA ALA A 232 -0.73 1.84 -17.99
C ALA A 232 -0.82 1.12 -16.63
N GLY A 233 0.15 1.36 -15.73
CA GLY A 233 0.14 0.78 -14.38
C GLY A 233 -1.05 1.23 -13.54
N LEU A 234 -1.48 2.49 -13.64
CA LEU A 234 -2.67 3.00 -12.96
C LEU A 234 -3.96 2.36 -13.51
N GLU A 235 -4.09 2.23 -14.82
CA GLU A 235 -5.24 1.58 -15.45
C GLU A 235 -5.35 0.11 -15.04
N ASP A 236 -4.22 -0.61 -15.03
CA ASP A 236 -4.16 -2.01 -14.58
C ASP A 236 -4.45 -2.13 -13.07
N LEU A 237 -3.97 -1.19 -12.26
CA LEU A 237 -4.23 -1.13 -10.82
C LEU A 237 -5.73 -0.95 -10.55
N VAL A 238 -6.36 0.05 -11.18
CA VAL A 238 -7.81 0.30 -11.07
C VAL A 238 -8.62 -0.88 -11.60
N GLY A 239 -8.20 -1.48 -12.72
CA GLY A 239 -8.86 -2.64 -13.31
C GLY A 239 -8.78 -3.91 -12.45
N SER A 240 -7.78 -4.02 -11.59
CA SER A 240 -7.56 -5.14 -10.68
C SER A 240 -8.25 -4.95 -9.32
N CYS A 241 -8.75 -3.74 -9.03
CA CYS A 241 -9.44 -3.45 -7.79
C CYS A 241 -10.78 -4.19 -7.66
N PRO A 242 -11.13 -4.68 -6.45
CA PRO A 242 -12.44 -5.25 -6.20
C PRO A 242 -13.56 -4.26 -6.52
N SER A 243 -14.62 -4.78 -7.14
CA SER A 243 -15.86 -4.06 -7.47
C SER A 243 -16.85 -4.06 -6.32
#